data_AF-A0A2V9YPM2-F1
#
_entry.id   AF-A0A2V9YPM2-F1
#
_cell.length_a   1.000
_cell.length_b   1.000
_cell.length_c   1.000
_cell.angle_alpha   90.00
_cell.angle_beta   90.00
_cell.angle_gamma   90.00
#
_symmetry.space_group_name_H-M   'P 1'
#
loop_
_entity.id
_entity.type
_entity.pdbx_description
1 polymer ?
#
loop_
_entity_poly.entity_id
_entity_poly.type
_entity_poly.pdbx_seq_one_letter_code
_entity_poly.pdbx_strand_id
1 'polypeptide(L)'
;MRVALSCLTFLAWLLSACEKAPQQQKPTDEFNRVVRNATPAPNNFVHGTFKLPGYAKFEFEVPAHTLSPKIQGTFKSYVSGDPNQAAKVDLLLMTPKEFNDFRHGVSSEVGYSVPGSSGGTVDYALPATMDQPQKYYLVFRNLSKGKSKSVEADFTATF
;
A
#
# COMPACT_ATOMS: atom_id res chain seq x y z
N MET A 1 -74.55 -39.60 -10.70
CA MET A 1 -74.49 -38.32 -11.44
C MET A 1 -74.01 -38.67 -12.85
N ARG A 2 -74.83 -38.76 -13.93
CA ARG A 2 -75.54 -37.68 -14.68
C ARG A 2 -74.54 -36.55 -15.03
N VAL A 3 -74.22 -36.14 -16.27
CA VAL A 3 -74.86 -36.21 -17.60
C VAL A 3 -73.78 -36.01 -18.71
N ALA A 4 -74.15 -36.45 -19.92
CA ALA A 4 -73.58 -36.28 -21.25
C ALA A 4 -73.38 -34.83 -21.79
N LEU A 5 -73.03 -34.78 -23.09
CA LEU A 5 -73.17 -33.72 -24.12
C LEU A 5 -71.92 -32.84 -24.37
N SER A 6 -71.20 -32.93 -25.50
CA SER A 6 -71.54 -32.80 -26.94
C SER A 6 -71.57 -31.35 -27.44
N CYS A 7 -70.60 -31.06 -28.33
CA CYS A 7 -70.74 -30.39 -29.63
C CYS A 7 -70.91 -28.85 -29.78
N LEU A 8 -70.30 -28.37 -30.88
CA LEU A 8 -70.48 -27.11 -31.65
C LEU A 8 -70.04 -25.79 -30.98
N THR A 9 -69.41 -24.78 -31.60
CA THR A 9 -68.74 -24.49 -32.89
C THR A 9 -68.31 -23.00 -32.81
N PHE A 10 -67.52 -22.53 -33.80
CA PHE A 10 -67.34 -21.14 -34.28
C PHE A 10 -66.20 -20.27 -33.71
N LEU A 11 -65.15 -20.17 -34.54
CA LEU A 11 -64.72 -18.96 -35.25
C LEU A 11 -64.26 -17.74 -34.43
N ALA A 12 -62.95 -17.49 -34.42
CA ALA A 12 -62.40 -16.13 -34.50
C ALA A 12 -60.97 -16.16 -35.05
N TRP A 13 -60.84 -15.77 -36.33
CA TRP A 13 -59.59 -15.26 -36.88
C TRP A 13 -59.19 -13.98 -36.15
N LEU A 14 -57.96 -13.89 -35.67
CA LEU A 14 -57.25 -12.61 -35.55
C LEU A 14 -55.78 -12.83 -35.92
N LEU A 15 -55.47 -12.38 -37.13
CA LEU A 15 -54.14 -11.99 -37.57
C LEU A 15 -53.63 -10.89 -36.63
N SER A 16 -52.74 -11.23 -35.70
CA SER A 16 -51.85 -10.23 -35.12
C SER A 16 -50.52 -10.30 -35.84
N ALA A 17 -50.36 -9.33 -36.73
CA ALA A 17 -49.15 -9.03 -37.46
C ALA A 17 -47.94 -8.93 -36.52
N CYS A 18 -46.84 -9.46 -37.01
CA CYS A 18 -45.52 -9.35 -36.46
C CYS A 18 -45.05 -7.89 -36.57
N GLU A 19 -44.71 -7.24 -35.46
CA GLU A 19 -43.77 -6.12 -35.49
C GLU A 19 -42.88 -6.18 -34.25
N LYS A 20 -41.92 -7.10 -34.29
CA LYS A 20 -40.74 -7.03 -33.43
C LYS A 20 -39.90 -5.86 -33.94
N ALA A 21 -39.95 -4.75 -33.21
CA ALA A 21 -39.01 -3.65 -33.40
C ALA A 21 -37.57 -4.19 -33.39
N PRO A 22 -36.71 -3.79 -34.34
CA PRO A 22 -35.31 -4.15 -34.29
C PRO A 22 -34.70 -3.52 -33.03
N GLN A 23 -34.20 -4.36 -32.12
CA GLN A 23 -33.40 -3.89 -31.01
C GLN A 23 -32.14 -3.24 -31.57
N GLN A 24 -32.09 -1.92 -31.49
CA GLN A 24 -30.86 -1.15 -31.67
C GLN A 24 -29.82 -1.71 -30.69
N GLN A 25 -28.84 -2.45 -31.23
CA GLN A 25 -27.65 -2.81 -30.49
C GLN A 25 -26.96 -1.49 -30.10
N LYS A 26 -27.06 -1.16 -28.81
CA LYS A 26 -26.26 -0.11 -28.19
C LYS A 26 -24.79 -0.46 -28.46
N PRO A 27 -23.98 0.45 -29.03
CA PRO A 27 -22.56 0.20 -29.21
C PRO A 27 -21.96 -0.20 -27.86
N THR A 28 -21.48 -1.44 -27.76
CA THR A 28 -20.67 -1.87 -26.64
C THR A 28 -19.41 -1.04 -26.71
N ASP A 29 -19.27 -0.07 -25.81
CA ASP A 29 -18.06 0.72 -25.68
C ASP A 29 -16.93 -0.21 -25.21
N GLU A 30 -16.20 -0.78 -26.18
CA GLU A 30 -15.15 -1.79 -25.97
C GLU A 30 -14.02 -1.27 -25.06
N PHE A 31 -13.90 0.05 -24.90
CA PHE A 31 -12.91 0.69 -24.04
C PHE A 31 -13.31 0.77 -22.57
N ASN A 32 -14.56 0.46 -22.21
CA ASN A 32 -15.07 0.61 -20.85
C ASN A 32 -14.96 -0.68 -20.01
N ARG A 33 -14.18 -1.68 -20.46
CA ARG A 33 -13.93 -2.94 -19.72
C ARG A 33 -12.79 -2.87 -18.71
N VAL A 34 -12.19 -1.70 -18.50
CA VAL A 34 -11.09 -1.54 -17.53
C VAL A 34 -11.69 -1.38 -16.13
N VAL A 35 -11.81 -2.51 -15.42
CA VAL A 35 -12.06 -2.49 -13.97
C VAL A 35 -10.80 -1.90 -13.32
N ARG A 36 -10.89 -0.68 -12.80
CA ARG A 36 -9.83 -0.12 -11.96
C ARG A 36 -9.83 -0.90 -10.64
N ASN A 37 -8.77 -1.66 -10.39
CA ASN A 37 -8.53 -2.23 -9.07
C ASN A 37 -8.41 -1.08 -8.05
N ALA A 38 -8.97 -1.27 -6.87
CA ALA A 38 -8.91 -0.25 -5.81
C ALA A 38 -7.45 0.01 -5.43
N THR A 39 -7.01 1.27 -5.51
CA THR A 39 -5.68 1.68 -5.04
C THR A 39 -5.63 1.48 -3.52
N PRO A 40 -4.63 0.76 -2.99
CA PRO A 40 -4.48 0.61 -1.55
C PRO A 40 -4.31 1.97 -0.85
N ALA A 41 -4.93 2.13 0.33
CA ALA A 41 -4.83 3.38 1.08
C ALA A 41 -3.39 3.63 1.59
N PRO A 42 -2.98 4.90 1.75
CA PRO A 42 -1.73 5.24 2.41
C PRO A 42 -1.59 4.60 3.79
N ASN A 43 -0.39 4.14 4.13
CA ASN A 43 -0.06 3.54 5.42
C ASN A 43 0.87 4.45 6.21
N ASN A 44 0.35 5.13 7.24
CA ASN A 44 1.16 5.90 8.20
C ASN A 44 1.70 4.96 9.29
N PHE A 45 2.94 4.50 9.10
CA PHE A 45 3.51 3.41 9.90
C PHE A 45 4.47 3.89 10.99
N VAL A 46 4.83 5.18 11.00
CA VAL A 46 5.56 5.83 12.09
C VAL A 46 4.90 7.17 12.37
N HIS A 47 4.55 7.43 13.63
CA HIS A 47 4.07 8.73 14.07
C HIS A 47 4.43 8.95 15.55
N GLY A 48 5.17 10.02 15.83
CA GLY A 48 5.49 10.46 17.18
C GLY A 48 6.95 10.31 17.57
N THR A 49 7.20 10.25 18.88
CA THR A 49 8.56 10.27 19.46
C THR A 49 8.89 8.94 20.14
N PHE A 50 10.11 8.44 19.93
CA PHE A 50 10.61 7.22 20.56
C PHE A 50 12.07 7.35 21.01
N LYS A 51 12.45 6.53 22.00
CA LYS A 51 13.84 6.41 22.47
C LYS A 51 14.62 5.46 21.57
N LEU A 52 15.89 5.78 21.36
CA LEU A 52 16.82 5.08 20.49
C LEU A 52 18.11 4.71 21.24
N PRO A 53 18.09 3.64 22.07
CA PRO A 53 19.27 3.19 22.79
C PRO A 53 20.33 2.58 21.86
N GLY A 54 19.90 1.83 20.84
CA GLY A 54 20.78 1.20 19.84
C GLY A 54 20.18 1.26 18.44
N TYR A 55 19.04 0.63 18.22
CA TYR A 55 18.25 0.82 17.01
C TYR A 55 16.75 0.70 17.31
N ALA A 56 15.93 1.25 16.42
CA ALA A 56 14.48 1.07 16.40
C ALA A 56 14.08 0.69 14.97
N LYS A 57 13.08 -0.18 14.82
CA LYS A 57 12.61 -0.67 13.52
C LYS A 57 11.11 -0.44 13.39
N PHE A 58 10.67 -0.13 12.19
CA PHE A 58 9.28 -0.01 11.81
C PHE A 58 9.05 -0.79 10.52
N GLU A 59 7.99 -1.60 10.50
CA GLU A 59 7.70 -2.52 9.41
C GLU A 59 6.53 -1.97 8.60
N PHE A 60 6.63 -2.10 7.28
CA PHE A 60 5.51 -1.86 6.39
C PHE A 60 5.59 -2.80 5.19
N GLU A 61 4.48 -2.95 4.49
CA GLU A 61 4.35 -3.82 3.34
C GLU A 61 3.78 -3.04 2.17
N VAL A 62 4.39 -3.22 1.00
CA VAL A 62 3.86 -2.76 -0.28
C VAL A 62 2.99 -3.88 -0.84
N PRO A 63 1.69 -3.65 -1.11
CA PRO A 63 0.81 -4.65 -1.69
C PRO A 63 1.31 -5.17 -3.04
N ALA A 64 0.84 -6.34 -3.46
CA ALA A 64 1.09 -6.84 -4.82
C ALA A 64 0.54 -5.88 -5.90
N HIS A 65 1.11 -5.94 -7.09
CA HIS A 65 0.71 -5.17 -8.28
C HIS A 65 0.76 -3.65 -8.09
N THR A 66 1.71 -3.16 -7.29
CA THR A 66 1.91 -1.73 -7.03
C THR A 66 2.97 -1.18 -7.97
N LEU A 67 2.60 -0.24 -8.84
CA LEU A 67 3.48 0.27 -9.91
C LEU A 67 4.43 1.39 -9.46
N SER A 68 4.03 2.21 -8.49
CA SER A 68 4.82 3.37 -8.06
C SER A 68 4.76 3.56 -6.54
N PRO A 69 5.18 2.54 -5.77
CA PRO A 69 5.22 2.68 -4.33
C PRO A 69 6.26 3.73 -3.92
N LYS A 70 5.99 4.47 -2.86
CA LYS A 70 6.93 5.44 -2.30
C LYS A 70 6.81 5.53 -0.79
N ILE A 71 7.89 5.96 -0.16
CA ILE A 71 7.90 6.38 1.24
C ILE A 71 8.15 7.87 1.31
N GLN A 72 7.39 8.55 2.16
CA GLN A 72 7.55 9.97 2.44
C GLN A 72 7.49 10.20 3.94
N GLY A 73 8.33 11.08 4.44
CA GLY A 73 8.34 11.36 5.87
C GLY A 73 9.41 12.34 6.31
N THR A 74 9.39 12.65 7.59
CA THR A 74 10.40 13.49 8.24
C THR A 74 10.86 12.86 9.53
N PHE A 75 12.07 13.20 9.94
CA PHE A 75 12.54 12.88 11.27
C PHE A 75 13.39 14.01 11.84
N LYS A 76 13.46 14.06 13.16
CA LYS A 76 14.37 14.88 13.94
C LYS A 76 14.89 14.06 15.10
N SER A 77 16.16 14.22 15.45
CA SER A 77 16.78 13.46 16.52
C SER A 77 17.66 14.32 17.41
N TYR A 78 17.58 14.03 18.70
CA TYR A 78 18.17 14.82 19.77
C TYR A 78 18.64 13.92 20.92
N VAL A 79 19.45 14.45 21.82
CA VAL A 79 19.90 13.74 23.01
C VAL A 79 18.68 13.49 23.90
N SER A 80 18.51 12.25 24.41
CA SER A 80 17.36 11.96 25.26
C SER A 80 17.32 12.87 26.49
N GLY A 81 16.21 13.58 26.66
CA GLY A 81 16.00 14.54 27.75
C GLY A 81 16.37 15.98 27.39
N ASP A 82 16.98 16.23 26.24
CA ASP A 82 17.32 17.57 25.75
C ASP A 82 16.92 17.75 24.28
N PRO A 83 15.71 18.25 23.98
CA PRO A 83 15.24 18.46 22.60
C PRO A 83 16.00 19.55 21.85
N ASN A 84 16.76 20.39 22.53
CA ASN A 84 17.56 21.45 21.90
C ASN A 84 18.93 20.94 21.45
N GLN A 85 19.38 19.79 21.97
CA GLN A 85 20.65 19.19 21.62
C GLN A 85 20.49 18.16 20.50
N ALA A 86 20.65 18.60 19.26
CA ALA A 86 20.63 17.74 18.08
C ALA A 86 21.62 16.56 18.20
N ALA A 87 21.19 15.38 17.76
CA ALA A 87 21.98 14.17 17.84
C ALA A 87 21.89 13.35 16.55
N LYS A 88 23.04 13.00 15.96
CA LYS A 88 23.12 12.29 14.67
C LYS A 88 22.67 10.83 14.77
N VAL A 89 21.78 10.38 13.92
CA VAL A 89 21.36 8.98 13.78
C VAL A 89 21.50 8.56 12.32
N ASP A 90 21.56 7.25 12.07
CA ASP A 90 21.37 6.74 10.70
C ASP A 90 19.91 6.39 10.52
N LEU A 91 19.37 6.67 9.33
CA LEU A 91 18.11 6.11 8.84
C LEU A 91 18.43 5.16 7.70
N LEU A 92 17.90 3.95 7.75
CA LEU A 92 18.17 2.88 6.80
C LEU A 92 16.83 2.29 6.35
N LEU A 93 16.65 2.08 5.05
CA LEU A 93 15.50 1.36 4.51
C LEU A 93 16.00 0.01 3.97
N MET A 94 15.45 -1.07 4.52
CA MET A 94 15.95 -2.42 4.29
C MET A 94 14.84 -3.38 3.85
N THR A 95 15.20 -4.28 2.96
CA THR A 95 14.48 -5.53 2.69
C THR A 95 14.62 -6.51 3.87
N PRO A 96 13.84 -7.60 3.92
CA PRO A 96 13.96 -8.60 4.99
C PRO A 96 15.34 -9.26 5.04
N LYS A 97 15.97 -9.46 3.88
CA LYS A 97 17.33 -10.01 3.79
C LYS A 97 18.35 -9.05 4.39
N GLU A 98 18.37 -7.79 3.96
CA GLU A 98 19.30 -6.78 4.48
C GLU A 98 19.09 -6.56 5.99
N PHE A 99 17.84 -6.54 6.45
CA PHE A 99 17.55 -6.43 7.88
C PHE A 99 18.04 -7.65 8.66
N ASN A 100 17.91 -8.85 8.10
CA ASN A 100 18.47 -10.04 8.73
C ASN A 100 20.00 -9.95 8.82
N ASP A 101 20.65 -9.60 7.72
CA ASP A 101 22.11 -9.44 7.64
C ASP A 101 22.60 -8.39 8.65
N PHE A 102 21.89 -7.25 8.77
CA PHE A 102 22.13 -6.21 9.78
C PHE A 102 22.07 -6.75 11.22
N ARG A 103 21.04 -7.55 11.57
CA ARG A 103 20.90 -8.12 12.92
C ARG A 103 22.02 -9.11 13.27
N HIS A 104 22.58 -9.77 12.26
CA HIS A 104 23.68 -10.71 12.43
C HIS A 104 25.06 -10.07 12.30
N GLY A 105 25.14 -8.73 12.17
CA GLY A 105 26.41 -8.02 12.03
C GLY A 105 27.11 -8.28 10.70
N VAL A 106 26.39 -8.78 9.70
CA VAL A 106 26.90 -8.97 8.35
C VAL A 106 26.89 -7.63 7.64
N SER A 107 28.02 -7.24 7.07
CA SER A 107 28.12 -6.03 6.26
C SER A 107 27.32 -6.24 4.96
N SER A 108 26.22 -5.51 4.81
CA SER A 108 25.44 -5.44 3.57
C SER A 108 25.27 -3.98 3.20
N GLU A 109 25.40 -3.69 1.91
CA GLU A 109 24.90 -2.43 1.36
C GLU A 109 23.37 -2.42 1.48
N VAL A 110 22.80 -1.24 1.71
CA VAL A 110 21.35 -1.04 1.76
C VAL A 110 20.93 -0.14 0.61
N GLY A 111 19.80 -0.46 -0.01
CA GLY A 111 19.31 0.31 -1.17
C GLY A 111 19.04 1.80 -0.90
N TYR A 112 18.73 2.18 0.35
CA TYR A 112 18.58 3.59 0.73
C TYR A 112 19.04 3.84 2.17
N SER A 113 19.80 4.93 2.37
CA SER A 113 20.25 5.37 3.70
C SER A 113 20.45 6.87 3.79
N VAL A 114 20.28 7.40 5.01
CA VAL A 114 20.67 8.76 5.41
C VAL A 114 21.62 8.63 6.60
N PRO A 115 22.94 8.62 6.39
CA PRO A 115 23.92 8.39 7.45
C PRO A 115 24.16 9.65 8.30
N GLY A 116 24.26 9.47 9.61
CA GLY A 116 24.78 10.48 10.53
C GLY A 116 24.06 11.84 10.52
N SER A 117 22.73 11.85 10.39
CA SER A 117 21.94 13.08 10.38
C SER A 117 21.14 13.29 11.67
N SER A 118 20.96 14.54 12.10
CA SER A 118 20.08 14.90 13.22
C SER A 118 18.64 15.18 12.79
N GLY A 119 18.33 15.06 11.51
CA GLY A 119 16.99 15.22 10.96
C GLY A 119 17.01 15.27 9.44
N GLY A 120 15.84 15.15 8.83
CA GLY A 120 15.73 15.22 7.38
C GLY A 120 14.34 14.91 6.88
N THR A 121 14.14 15.21 5.61
CA THR A 121 12.97 14.82 4.83
C THR A 121 13.35 13.68 3.92
N VAL A 122 12.50 12.66 3.86
CA VAL A 122 12.65 11.49 2.99
C VAL A 122 11.52 11.53 1.98
N ASP A 123 11.88 11.39 0.72
CA ASP A 123 10.96 11.11 -0.39
C ASP A 123 11.67 10.11 -1.29
N TYR A 124 11.25 8.85 -1.23
CA TYR A 124 11.97 7.75 -1.89
C TYR A 124 11.00 6.83 -2.61
N ALA A 125 11.25 6.62 -3.91
CA ALA A 125 10.51 5.69 -4.74
C ALA A 125 10.99 4.26 -4.46
N LEU A 126 10.06 3.38 -4.13
CA LEU A 126 10.30 1.96 -3.94
C LEU A 126 10.18 1.21 -5.27
N PRO A 127 10.83 0.05 -5.41
CA PRO A 127 10.60 -0.85 -6.53
C PRO A 127 9.12 -1.27 -6.62
N ALA A 128 8.60 -1.32 -7.85
CA ALA A 128 7.27 -1.86 -8.13
C ALA A 128 7.16 -3.33 -7.69
N THR A 129 5.96 -3.74 -7.31
CA THR A 129 5.65 -5.13 -6.93
C THR A 129 4.88 -5.84 -8.03
N MET A 130 5.18 -7.12 -8.19
CA MET A 130 4.50 -8.00 -9.16
C MET A 130 3.43 -8.80 -8.40
N ASP A 131 3.54 -10.13 -8.37
CA ASP A 131 2.48 -10.99 -7.84
C ASP A 131 2.46 -11.12 -6.32
N GLN A 132 3.54 -10.68 -5.65
CA GLN A 132 3.70 -10.81 -4.20
C GLN A 132 3.86 -9.43 -3.56
N PRO A 133 3.29 -9.23 -2.36
CA PRO A 133 3.59 -8.05 -1.58
C PRO A 133 5.06 -8.06 -1.15
N GLN A 134 5.63 -6.86 -0.99
CA GLN A 134 7.02 -6.69 -0.61
C GLN A 134 7.13 -6.01 0.75
N LYS A 135 7.75 -6.70 1.71
CA LYS A 135 7.99 -6.19 3.06
C LYS A 135 9.27 -5.35 3.12
N TYR A 136 9.24 -4.29 3.92
CA TYR A 136 10.36 -3.41 4.20
C TYR A 136 10.47 -3.06 5.68
N TYR A 137 11.67 -2.62 6.08
CA TYR A 137 12.02 -2.18 7.42
C TYR A 137 12.65 -0.80 7.35
N LEU A 138 12.02 0.19 7.98
CA LEU A 138 12.66 1.48 8.26
C LEU A 138 13.36 1.38 9.61
N VAL A 139 14.68 1.56 9.62
CA VAL A 139 15.53 1.37 10.80
C VAL A 139 16.25 2.67 11.14
N PHE A 140 16.05 3.14 12.37
CA PHE A 140 16.88 4.18 12.96
C PHE A 140 17.99 3.53 13.77
N ARG A 141 19.23 4.02 13.64
CA ARG A 141 20.39 3.47 14.34
C ARG A 141 21.18 4.56 15.07
N ASN A 142 21.53 4.27 16.31
CA ASN A 142 22.41 5.08 17.14
C ASN A 142 23.80 4.43 17.20
N LEU A 143 24.77 5.06 16.53
CA LEU A 143 26.17 4.59 16.52
C LEU A 143 26.96 4.95 17.78
N SER A 144 26.47 5.89 18.61
CA SER A 144 27.18 6.32 19.81
C SER A 144 26.97 5.35 20.96
N LYS A 145 28.06 4.86 21.53
CA LYS A 145 28.04 4.03 22.74
C LYS A 145 27.78 4.93 23.96
N GLY A 146 26.67 4.73 24.66
CA GLY A 146 26.44 5.26 26.01
C GLY A 146 25.43 6.40 26.18
N LYS A 147 25.02 7.09 25.11
CA LYS A 147 23.93 8.10 25.20
C LYS A 147 22.75 7.67 24.34
N SER A 148 21.62 7.40 25.00
CA SER A 148 20.33 7.23 24.33
C SER A 148 19.95 8.54 23.63
N LYS A 149 19.37 8.39 22.44
CA LYS A 149 18.80 9.49 21.66
C LYS A 149 17.29 9.37 21.66
N SER A 150 16.62 10.46 21.38
CA SER A 150 15.19 10.45 21.06
C SER A 150 15.04 10.85 19.59
N VAL A 151 14.08 10.24 18.92
CA VAL A 151 13.73 10.53 17.53
C VAL A 151 12.25 10.84 17.48
N GLU A 152 11.91 11.99 16.92
CA GLU A 152 10.57 12.34 16.48
C GLU A 152 10.48 12.04 14.99
N ALA A 153 9.46 11.32 14.56
CA ALA A 153 9.31 10.88 13.18
C ALA A 153 7.85 10.78 12.75
N ASP A 154 7.62 11.05 11.47
CA ASP A 154 6.34 10.82 10.79
C ASP A 154 6.63 10.25 9.40
N PHE A 155 6.18 9.03 9.12
CA PHE A 155 6.41 8.35 7.86
C PHE A 155 5.15 7.66 7.34
N THR A 156 4.92 7.85 6.05
CA THR A 156 3.81 7.27 5.30
C THR A 156 4.33 6.55 4.06
N ALA A 157 3.81 5.36 3.81
CA ALA A 157 3.96 4.65 2.54
C ALA A 157 2.71 4.85 1.69
N THR A 158 2.88 5.10 0.39
CA THR A 158 1.78 5.18 -0.58
C THR A 158 2.05 4.22 -1.74
N PHE A 159 0.98 3.75 -2.39
CA PHE A 159 0.99 2.64 -3.33
C PHE A 159 0.31 3.06 -4.65
#